data_AF-A0A1V5CHM5-F1
#
_entry.id   AF-A0A1V5CHM5-F1
#
_cell.length_a   1.000
_cell.length_b   1.000
_cell.length_c   1.000
_cell.angle_alpha   90.00
_cell.angle_beta   90.00
_cell.angle_gamma   90.00
#
_symmetry.space_group_name_H-M   'P 1'
#
loop_
_entity.id
_entity.type
_entity.pdbx_description
1 polymer ?
#
loop_
_entity_poly.entity_id
_entity_poly.type
_entity_poly.pdbx_seq_one_letter_code
_entity_poly.pdbx_strand_id
1 'polypeptide(L)'
;MAPSYEPGDILRETLYEIRNVLGDTLETLTIERTVIGLFFTGVKLNNGAGGLCFTPIKTIPEAVCCPSSARAMPSSGKLRDRKVIEFLQEMFNGNPLKRTMGIAAMNALSALCWRQRPPETYEVKMGVDALDVVKIPDNAYVVVVGAIIPALRALKQRGKPFGILESDPLALKEDEMKYYVPQEMVHEKVPEADLLIITGTTLINDTLEGLLAMRKPGAHAIVVGPTASMLPDAFFRRDVTMLGGVTVTDADRVLDVIAEAGSGYHFFGRGAERVVIEAVR
;
A
#
# COMPACT_ATOMS: atom_id res chain seq x y z
N MET A 1 12.28 -13.29 23.12
CA MET A 1 11.83 -11.89 22.88
C MET A 1 11.21 -11.86 21.50
N ALA A 2 10.01 -11.30 21.36
CA ALA A 2 9.48 -11.02 20.02
C ALA A 2 10.44 -10.03 19.33
N PRO A 3 10.68 -10.15 18.02
CA PRO A 3 11.45 -9.15 17.29
C PRO A 3 10.84 -7.75 17.50
N SER A 4 11.69 -6.77 17.85
CA SER A 4 11.29 -5.36 17.87
C SER A 4 11.38 -4.85 16.44
N TYR A 5 10.26 -4.36 15.91
CA TYR A 5 10.18 -3.77 14.58
C TYR A 5 10.04 -2.26 14.69
N GLU A 6 10.76 -1.55 13.84
CA GLU A 6 10.77 -0.09 13.78
C GLU A 6 9.98 0.42 12.57
N PRO A 7 9.45 1.66 12.62
CA PRO A 7 8.76 2.25 11.48
C PRO A 7 9.61 2.27 10.20
N GLY A 8 9.04 1.74 9.12
CA GLY A 8 9.66 1.68 7.80
C GLY A 8 10.53 0.44 7.57
N ASP A 9 10.66 -0.47 8.53
CA ASP A 9 11.38 -1.72 8.35
C ASP A 9 10.82 -2.55 7.19
N ILE A 10 9.49 -2.60 7.01
CA ILE A 10 8.87 -3.36 5.92
C ILE A 10 9.40 -2.89 4.56
N LEU A 11 9.53 -1.57 4.37
CA LEU A 11 10.06 -1.02 3.13
C LEU A 11 11.56 -1.27 2.96
N ARG A 12 12.36 -1.18 4.04
CA ARG A 12 13.81 -1.45 3.97
C ARG A 12 14.10 -2.91 3.66
N GLU A 13 13.39 -3.81 4.33
CA GLU A 13 13.48 -5.25 4.12
C GLU A 13 13.00 -5.64 2.72
N THR A 14 11.90 -5.07 2.24
CA THR A 14 11.43 -5.31 0.86
C THR A 14 12.43 -4.82 -0.18
N LEU A 15 13.07 -3.66 0.04
CA LEU A 15 14.15 -3.17 -0.82
C LEU A 15 15.35 -4.13 -0.83
N TYR A 16 15.70 -4.69 0.33
CA TYR A 16 16.74 -5.71 0.43
C TYR A 16 16.40 -6.95 -0.40
N GLU A 17 15.17 -7.47 -0.28
CA GLU A 17 14.72 -8.62 -1.09
C GLU A 17 14.74 -8.33 -2.60
N ILE A 18 14.27 -7.15 -3.02
CA ILE A 18 14.31 -6.75 -4.44
C ILE A 18 15.74 -6.71 -4.96
N ARG A 19 16.69 -6.18 -4.17
CA ARG A 19 18.12 -6.17 -4.54
C ARG A 19 18.67 -7.58 -4.67
N ASN A 20 18.33 -8.48 -3.75
CA ASN A 20 18.76 -9.88 -3.80
C ASN A 20 18.23 -10.60 -5.04
N VAL A 21 16.99 -10.31 -5.47
CA VAL A 21 16.40 -10.95 -6.65
C VAL A 21 16.95 -10.39 -7.94
N LEU A 22 16.97 -9.06 -8.08
CA LEU A 22 17.28 -8.43 -9.37
C LEU A 22 18.77 -8.23 -9.60
N GLY A 23 19.58 -8.14 -8.53
CA GLY A 23 21.02 -7.90 -8.62
C GLY A 23 21.34 -6.70 -9.51
N ASP A 24 22.32 -6.86 -10.40
CA ASP A 24 22.79 -5.83 -11.33
C ASP A 24 21.69 -5.32 -12.29
N THR A 25 20.63 -6.11 -12.52
CA THR A 25 19.50 -5.68 -13.36
C THR A 25 18.87 -4.41 -12.81
N LEU A 26 18.78 -4.27 -11.49
CA LEU A 26 18.19 -3.10 -10.84
C LEU A 26 18.91 -1.80 -11.21
N GLU A 27 20.24 -1.85 -11.36
CA GLU A 27 21.07 -0.69 -11.72
C GLU A 27 20.85 -0.21 -13.16
N THR A 28 20.28 -1.07 -14.02
CA THR A 28 19.98 -0.73 -15.42
C THR A 28 18.64 -0.03 -15.59
N LEU A 29 17.72 -0.18 -14.64
CA LEU A 29 16.35 0.31 -14.75
C LEU A 29 16.25 1.82 -14.55
N THR A 30 15.43 2.46 -15.37
CA THR A 30 15.12 3.89 -15.27
C THR A 30 13.61 4.11 -15.24
N ILE A 31 13.21 5.28 -14.76
CA ILE A 31 11.82 5.75 -14.79
C ILE A 31 11.52 6.30 -16.19
N GLU A 32 10.61 5.66 -16.90
CA GLU A 32 10.15 6.13 -18.23
C GLU A 32 9.09 7.22 -18.08
N ARG A 33 8.16 7.05 -17.13
CA ARG A 33 7.05 7.97 -16.91
C ARG A 33 6.62 7.94 -15.44
N THR A 34 6.31 9.12 -14.90
CA THR A 34 5.67 9.28 -13.58
C THR A 34 4.47 10.18 -13.74
N VAL A 35 3.34 9.80 -13.14
CA VAL A 35 2.14 10.64 -13.06
C VAL A 35 1.71 10.71 -11.61
N ILE A 36 1.57 11.92 -11.07
CA ILE A 36 1.03 12.18 -9.73
C ILE A 36 -0.39 12.72 -9.93
N GLY A 37 -1.38 11.84 -9.81
CA GLY A 37 -2.80 12.20 -9.85
C GLY A 37 -3.38 12.43 -8.45
N LEU A 38 -4.66 12.81 -8.39
CA LEU A 38 -5.35 13.13 -7.13
C LEU A 38 -5.45 11.94 -6.16
N PHE A 39 -5.67 10.74 -6.69
CA PHE A 39 -5.85 9.54 -5.87
C PHE A 39 -4.65 8.61 -5.89
N PHE A 40 -3.94 8.55 -7.01
CA PHE A 40 -2.82 7.64 -7.22
C PHE A 40 -1.64 8.35 -7.86
N THR A 41 -0.45 7.95 -7.45
CA THR A 41 0.80 8.20 -8.12
C THR A 41 1.20 6.90 -8.81
N GLY A 42 1.43 6.96 -10.11
CA GLY A 42 1.88 5.83 -10.90
C GLY A 42 3.26 6.09 -11.50
N VAL A 43 4.01 5.01 -11.67
CA VAL A 43 5.28 5.01 -12.41
C VAL A 43 5.28 3.90 -13.45
N LYS A 44 6.00 4.13 -14.54
CA LYS A 44 6.37 3.13 -15.55
C LYS A 44 7.89 3.10 -15.66
N LEU A 45 8.47 1.91 -15.59
CA LEU A 45 9.89 1.68 -15.80
C LEU A 45 10.19 1.53 -17.31
N ASN A 46 11.43 1.73 -17.72
CA ASN A 46 11.88 1.60 -19.12
C ASN A 46 11.70 0.21 -19.74
N ASN A 47 11.35 -0.80 -18.94
CA ASN A 47 11.01 -2.14 -19.42
C ASN A 47 9.49 -2.40 -19.49
N GLY A 48 8.69 -1.34 -19.34
CA GLY A 48 7.22 -1.38 -19.40
C GLY A 48 6.51 -1.74 -18.10
N ALA A 49 7.22 -2.18 -17.05
CA ALA A 49 6.59 -2.50 -15.79
C ALA A 49 6.02 -1.25 -15.10
N GLY A 50 4.79 -1.35 -14.60
CA GLY A 50 4.10 -0.26 -13.92
C GLY A 50 3.85 -0.56 -12.45
N GLY A 51 3.76 0.49 -11.64
CA GLY A 51 3.43 0.38 -10.23
C GLY A 51 2.67 1.60 -9.72
N LEU A 52 1.89 1.38 -8.68
CA LEU A 52 0.96 2.37 -8.13
C LEU A 52 1.18 2.57 -6.63
N CYS A 53 0.90 3.78 -6.16
CA CYS A 53 0.83 4.12 -4.76
C CYS A 53 -0.27 5.18 -4.58
N PHE A 54 -0.99 5.15 -3.47
CA PHE A 54 -1.97 6.20 -3.18
C PHE A 54 -1.28 7.57 -3.04
N THR A 55 -1.85 8.63 -3.61
CA THR A 55 -1.30 9.99 -3.45
C THR A 55 -1.76 10.60 -2.12
N PRO A 56 -0.86 10.96 -1.19
CA PRO A 56 -1.23 11.52 0.10
C PRO A 56 -1.54 13.02 -0.01
N ILE A 57 -2.60 13.40 -0.71
CA ILE A 57 -2.92 14.80 -1.05
C ILE A 57 -2.99 15.74 0.17
N LYS A 58 -3.43 15.24 1.32
CA LYS A 58 -3.53 16.03 2.57
C LYS A 58 -2.17 16.39 3.18
N THR A 59 -1.10 15.72 2.72
CA THR A 59 0.28 15.99 3.15
C THR A 59 1.02 16.90 2.17
N ILE A 60 0.40 17.23 1.03
CA ILE A 60 0.98 18.13 0.04
C ILE A 60 0.68 19.58 0.49
N PRO A 61 1.69 20.47 0.52
CA PRO A 61 1.46 21.88 0.89
C PRO A 61 0.42 22.55 -0.01
N GLU A 62 -0.46 23.37 0.58
CA GLU A 62 -1.63 23.97 -0.07
C GLU A 62 -1.30 24.88 -1.28
N ALA A 63 -0.07 25.42 -1.38
CA ALA A 63 0.34 26.25 -2.51
C ALA A 63 1.84 26.15 -2.80
N VAL A 64 2.21 26.05 -4.07
CA VAL A 64 3.59 26.27 -4.56
C VAL A 64 3.80 27.76 -4.85
N CYS A 65 3.52 28.61 -3.87
CA CYS A 65 3.72 30.06 -3.99
C CYS A 65 5.09 30.51 -3.47
N CYS A 66 5.79 29.62 -2.74
CA CYS A 66 7.05 29.93 -2.05
C CYS A 66 8.16 28.90 -2.35
N PRO A 67 9.44 29.26 -2.17
CA PRO A 67 10.56 28.32 -2.34
C PRO A 67 10.49 27.08 -1.43
N SER A 68 9.91 27.21 -0.22
CA SER A 68 9.69 26.10 0.72
C SER A 68 8.70 25.07 0.19
N SER A 69 7.58 25.52 -0.37
CA SER A 69 6.61 24.66 -1.03
C SER A 69 7.14 24.02 -2.31
N ALA A 70 7.97 24.74 -3.08
CA ALA A 70 8.65 24.17 -4.25
C ALA A 70 9.65 23.07 -3.87
N ARG A 71 10.31 23.17 -2.69
CA ARG A 71 11.20 22.12 -2.16
C ARG A 71 10.46 20.86 -1.69
N ALA A 72 9.18 20.99 -1.35
CA ALA A 72 8.34 19.84 -1.00
C ALA A 72 7.88 19.05 -2.23
N MET A 73 7.90 19.67 -3.42
CA MET A 73 7.63 18.98 -4.67
C MET A 73 8.76 18.01 -5.02
N PRO A 74 8.46 16.94 -5.77
CA PRO A 74 9.51 16.12 -6.35
C PRO A 74 10.32 16.96 -7.36
N SER A 75 11.38 16.37 -7.91
CA SER A 75 12.17 16.98 -8.99
C SER A 75 11.37 17.03 -10.31
N SER A 76 10.25 17.74 -10.31
CA SER A 76 9.30 17.90 -11.41
C SER A 76 10.01 18.38 -12.67
N GLY A 77 9.64 17.79 -13.81
CA GLY A 77 10.33 18.01 -15.10
C GLY A 77 11.68 17.29 -15.23
N LYS A 78 12.17 16.62 -14.17
CA LYS A 78 13.43 15.88 -14.16
C LYS A 78 13.29 14.43 -13.67
N LEU A 79 12.06 13.89 -13.65
CA LEU A 79 11.79 12.55 -13.15
C LEU A 79 12.08 11.44 -14.17
N ARG A 80 11.87 11.74 -15.45
CA ARG A 80 12.15 10.82 -16.57
C ARG A 80 13.64 10.52 -16.65
N ASP A 81 13.97 9.29 -17.03
CA ASP A 81 15.31 8.73 -17.22
C ASP A 81 16.18 8.64 -15.95
N ARG A 82 15.68 9.09 -14.79
CA ARG A 82 16.32 8.84 -13.49
C ARG A 82 16.37 7.35 -13.18
N LYS A 83 17.42 6.93 -12.47
CA LYS A 83 17.55 5.53 -12.05
C LYS A 83 16.47 5.17 -11.04
N VAL A 84 15.92 3.97 -11.17
CA VAL A 84 14.91 3.45 -10.23
C VAL A 84 15.48 3.41 -8.80
N ILE A 85 16.76 3.09 -8.66
CA ILE A 85 17.43 3.05 -7.34
C ILE A 85 17.39 4.40 -6.61
N GLU A 86 17.41 5.53 -7.34
CA GLU A 86 17.30 6.85 -6.73
C GLU A 86 15.91 7.05 -6.11
N PHE A 87 14.84 6.60 -6.76
CA PHE A 87 13.47 6.67 -6.21
C PHE A 87 13.36 5.82 -4.93
N LEU A 88 13.95 4.61 -4.95
CA LEU A 88 13.96 3.70 -3.80
C LEU A 88 14.75 4.27 -2.61
N GLN A 89 15.86 4.98 -2.85
CA GLN A 89 16.65 5.64 -1.82
C GLN A 89 15.94 6.89 -1.28
N GLU A 90 15.40 7.72 -2.18
CA GLU A 90 14.72 8.97 -1.84
C GLU A 90 13.45 8.76 -1.02
N MET A 91 12.85 7.57 -1.10
CA MET A 91 11.68 7.16 -0.33
C MET A 91 11.83 7.37 1.18
N PHE A 92 13.06 7.27 1.69
CA PHE A 92 13.38 7.35 3.13
C PHE A 92 13.75 8.76 3.59
N ASN A 93 13.71 9.78 2.73
CA ASN A 93 14.18 11.15 3.04
C ASN A 93 13.11 12.04 3.71
N GLY A 94 12.02 11.47 4.22
CA GLY A 94 10.96 12.20 4.94
C GLY A 94 9.99 13.02 4.07
N ASN A 95 10.17 13.05 2.74
CA ASN A 95 9.25 13.73 1.83
C ASN A 95 8.11 12.78 1.39
N PRO A 96 6.82 13.11 1.62
CA PRO A 96 5.69 12.21 1.31
C PRO A 96 5.56 11.84 -0.17
N LEU A 97 5.86 12.77 -1.09
CA LEU A 97 5.78 12.51 -2.53
C LEU A 97 6.94 11.63 -3.00
N LYS A 98 8.16 11.86 -2.51
CA LYS A 98 9.30 10.96 -2.77
C LYS A 98 9.01 9.57 -2.22
N ARG A 99 8.43 9.48 -1.02
CA ARG A 99 7.99 8.21 -0.44
C ARG A 99 6.98 7.49 -1.31
N THR A 100 5.96 8.21 -1.77
CA THR A 100 4.91 7.68 -2.64
C THR A 100 5.47 7.15 -3.95
N MET A 101 6.35 7.91 -4.62
CA MET A 101 7.00 7.49 -5.86
C MET A 101 7.93 6.29 -5.66
N GLY A 102 8.66 6.23 -4.54
CA GLY A 102 9.50 5.10 -4.18
C GLY A 102 8.69 3.82 -3.96
N ILE A 103 7.56 3.90 -3.26
CA ILE A 103 6.65 2.76 -3.09
C ILE A 103 6.02 2.34 -4.43
N ALA A 104 5.62 3.30 -5.27
CA ALA A 104 5.12 2.98 -6.61
C ALA A 104 6.18 2.24 -7.46
N ALA A 105 7.45 2.67 -7.40
CA ALA A 105 8.55 1.98 -8.06
C ALA A 105 8.81 0.59 -7.48
N MET A 106 8.74 0.44 -6.15
CA MET A 106 8.85 -0.85 -5.47
C MET A 106 7.74 -1.82 -5.91
N ASN A 107 6.51 -1.34 -6.03
CA ASN A 107 5.36 -2.10 -6.55
C ASN A 107 5.53 -2.46 -8.03
N ALA A 108 6.20 -1.64 -8.85
CA ALA A 108 6.51 -1.99 -10.23
C ALA A 108 7.55 -3.12 -10.32
N LEU A 109 8.52 -3.13 -9.40
CA LEU A 109 9.60 -4.11 -9.37
C LEU A 109 9.16 -5.50 -8.90
N SER A 110 8.05 -5.63 -8.15
CA SER A 110 7.57 -6.94 -7.68
C SER A 110 7.26 -7.89 -8.84
N ALA A 111 6.64 -7.38 -9.91
CA ALA A 111 6.37 -8.17 -11.12
C ALA A 111 7.65 -8.68 -11.81
N LEU A 112 8.72 -7.87 -11.84
CA LEU A 112 10.03 -8.32 -12.34
C LEU A 112 10.61 -9.41 -11.43
N CYS A 113 10.53 -9.19 -10.11
CA CYS A 113 11.05 -10.12 -9.13
C CYS A 113 10.37 -11.49 -9.26
N TRP A 114 9.05 -11.55 -9.36
CA TRP A 114 8.31 -12.81 -9.56
C TRP A 114 8.65 -13.50 -10.87
N ARG A 115 8.94 -12.74 -11.93
CA ARG A 115 9.37 -13.33 -13.21
C ARG A 115 10.77 -13.94 -13.11
N GLN A 116 11.68 -13.29 -12.39
CA GLN A 116 13.06 -13.76 -12.22
C GLN A 116 13.20 -14.87 -11.18
N ARG A 117 12.46 -14.76 -10.08
CA ARG A 117 12.36 -15.73 -8.99
C ARG A 117 10.86 -15.97 -8.69
N PRO A 118 10.25 -16.97 -9.35
CA PRO A 118 8.88 -17.36 -9.07
C PRO A 118 8.65 -17.63 -7.57
N PRO A 119 7.49 -17.27 -7.01
CA PRO A 119 7.18 -17.53 -5.60
C PRO A 119 7.20 -19.02 -5.24
N GLU A 120 7.84 -19.36 -4.12
CA GLU A 120 7.85 -20.73 -3.57
C GLU A 120 7.11 -20.83 -2.24
N THR A 121 7.12 -19.75 -1.44
CA THR A 121 6.57 -19.71 -0.07
C THR A 121 5.21 -19.01 0.01
N TYR A 122 4.68 -18.54 -1.12
CA TYR A 122 3.41 -17.85 -1.22
C TYR A 122 2.80 -17.98 -2.61
N GLU A 123 1.48 -17.82 -2.69
CA GLU A 123 0.73 -17.79 -3.94
C GLU A 123 0.37 -16.35 -4.32
N VAL A 124 0.36 -16.07 -5.62
CA VAL A 124 -0.09 -14.80 -6.20
C VAL A 124 -1.31 -15.08 -7.09
N LYS A 125 -2.49 -14.63 -6.67
CA LYS A 125 -3.78 -14.89 -7.32
C LYS A 125 -4.30 -13.63 -7.99
N MET A 126 -4.18 -13.58 -9.32
CA MET A 126 -4.64 -12.47 -10.15
C MET A 126 -6.16 -12.48 -10.33
N GLY A 127 -6.76 -11.30 -10.43
CA GLY A 127 -8.20 -11.12 -10.65
C GLY A 127 -9.06 -11.36 -9.41
N VAL A 128 -8.46 -11.47 -8.22
CA VAL A 128 -9.15 -11.76 -6.95
C VAL A 128 -9.06 -10.55 -6.04
N ASP A 129 -10.18 -10.16 -5.42
CA ASP A 129 -10.20 -9.14 -4.37
C ASP A 129 -10.01 -9.81 -2.99
N ALA A 130 -9.06 -9.31 -2.19
CA ALA A 130 -8.81 -9.82 -0.85
C ALA A 130 -10.06 -9.73 0.05
N LEU A 131 -10.90 -8.72 -0.16
CA LEU A 131 -12.13 -8.53 0.63
C LEU A 131 -13.22 -9.55 0.26
N ASP A 132 -13.14 -10.18 -0.91
CA ASP A 132 -14.07 -11.25 -1.32
C ASP A 132 -13.67 -12.62 -0.74
N VAL A 133 -12.38 -12.82 -0.44
CA VAL A 133 -11.84 -14.12 0.02
C VAL A 133 -11.46 -14.15 1.49
N VAL A 134 -11.31 -13.00 2.14
CA VAL A 134 -11.01 -12.93 3.58
C VAL A 134 -12.14 -13.58 4.38
N LYS A 135 -11.77 -14.55 5.23
CA LYS A 135 -12.71 -15.21 6.13
C LYS A 135 -12.83 -14.41 7.41
N ILE A 136 -14.03 -13.94 7.71
CA ILE A 136 -14.36 -13.24 8.96
C ILE A 136 -15.17 -14.20 9.83
N PRO A 137 -14.61 -14.73 10.94
CA PRO A 137 -15.37 -15.59 11.84
C PRO A 137 -16.60 -14.87 12.41
N ASP A 138 -17.71 -15.59 12.62
CA ASP A 138 -19.00 -14.98 13.01
C ASP A 138 -18.95 -14.16 14.31
N ASN A 139 -18.09 -14.56 15.25
CA ASN A 139 -17.90 -13.88 16.54
C ASN A 139 -16.66 -12.97 16.57
N ALA A 140 -15.95 -12.82 15.46
CA ALA A 140 -14.74 -12.00 15.41
C ALA A 140 -15.04 -10.50 15.57
N TYR A 141 -14.34 -9.84 16.48
CA TYR A 141 -14.24 -8.38 16.49
C TYR A 141 -13.22 -7.94 15.43
N VAL A 142 -13.65 -7.05 14.53
CA VAL A 142 -12.82 -6.57 13.41
C VAL A 142 -12.47 -5.12 13.64
N VAL A 143 -11.21 -4.77 13.41
CA VAL A 143 -10.77 -3.37 13.34
C VAL A 143 -10.29 -3.08 11.92
N VAL A 144 -10.91 -2.08 11.29
CA VAL A 144 -10.54 -1.59 9.98
C VAL A 144 -9.68 -0.34 10.16
N VAL A 145 -8.48 -0.35 9.62
CA VAL A 145 -7.59 0.82 9.61
C VAL A 145 -7.69 1.48 8.24
N GLY A 146 -8.26 2.68 8.21
CA GLY A 146 -8.59 3.45 7.04
C GLY A 146 -10.06 3.31 6.60
N ALA A 147 -10.54 4.27 5.81
CA ALA A 147 -11.87 4.30 5.21
C ALA A 147 -11.97 3.34 4.00
N ILE A 148 -11.94 2.03 4.28
CA ILE A 148 -11.99 0.97 3.26
C ILE A 148 -13.45 0.64 2.94
N ILE A 149 -14.09 1.46 2.10
CA ILE A 149 -15.54 1.44 1.83
C ILE A 149 -16.12 0.02 1.63
N PRO A 150 -15.53 -0.87 0.80
CA PRO A 150 -16.09 -2.21 0.62
C PRO A 150 -16.08 -3.05 1.91
N ALA A 151 -15.00 -2.96 2.72
CA ALA A 151 -14.91 -3.65 4.01
C ALA A 151 -15.93 -3.09 5.01
N LEU A 152 -16.06 -1.76 5.09
CA LEU A 152 -17.04 -1.11 5.97
C LEU A 152 -18.48 -1.52 5.59
N ARG A 153 -18.79 -1.59 4.30
CA ARG A 153 -20.09 -2.06 3.81
C ARG A 153 -20.36 -3.51 4.23
N ALA A 154 -19.39 -4.40 4.03
CA ALA A 154 -19.52 -5.81 4.40
C ALA A 154 -19.73 -6.00 5.92
N LEU A 155 -18.98 -5.27 6.75
CA LEU A 155 -19.09 -5.33 8.21
C LEU A 155 -20.42 -4.76 8.72
N LYS A 156 -20.91 -3.66 8.13
CA LYS A 156 -22.26 -3.15 8.43
C LYS A 156 -23.35 -4.18 8.10
N GLN A 157 -23.25 -4.84 6.95
CA GLN A 157 -24.19 -5.90 6.55
C GLN A 157 -24.13 -7.12 7.46
N ARG A 158 -22.94 -7.46 7.98
CA ARG A 158 -22.75 -8.53 8.98
C ARG A 158 -23.48 -8.23 10.29
N GLY A 159 -23.74 -6.97 10.62
CA GLY A 159 -24.54 -6.57 11.79
C GLY A 159 -23.88 -6.92 13.14
N LYS A 160 -22.55 -7.09 13.18
CA LYS A 160 -21.77 -7.36 14.39
C LYS A 160 -20.90 -6.14 14.74
N PRO A 161 -20.47 -5.98 16.00
CA PRO A 161 -19.56 -4.91 16.38
C PRO A 161 -18.23 -4.96 15.62
N PHE A 162 -17.74 -3.79 15.21
CA PHE A 162 -16.40 -3.59 14.63
C PHE A 162 -15.94 -2.15 14.94
N GLY A 163 -14.65 -1.88 14.77
CA GLY A 163 -14.05 -0.55 14.94
C GLY A 163 -13.44 0.00 13.66
N ILE A 164 -13.45 1.32 13.50
CA ILE A 164 -12.83 2.04 12.38
C ILE A 164 -11.78 3.00 12.92
N LEU A 165 -10.51 2.76 12.59
CA LEU A 165 -9.39 3.66 12.86
C LEU A 165 -9.11 4.46 11.58
N GLU A 166 -9.54 5.71 11.53
CA GLU A 166 -9.34 6.60 10.38
C GLU A 166 -8.76 7.94 10.85
N SER A 167 -7.68 8.39 10.20
CA SER A 167 -6.99 9.63 10.57
C SER A 167 -7.76 10.89 10.17
N ASP A 168 -8.61 10.80 9.14
CA ASP A 168 -9.57 11.86 8.81
C ASP A 168 -11.01 11.37 8.96
N PRO A 169 -11.66 11.63 10.10
CA PRO A 169 -13.05 11.26 10.34
C PRO A 169 -14.03 11.80 9.30
N LEU A 170 -13.71 12.88 8.57
CA LEU A 170 -14.54 13.42 7.50
C LEU A 170 -14.66 12.48 6.28
N ALA A 171 -13.80 11.47 6.19
CA ALA A 171 -13.89 10.42 5.18
C ALA A 171 -15.02 9.40 5.49
N LEU A 172 -15.57 9.40 6.72
CA LEU A 172 -16.60 8.47 7.16
C LEU A 172 -18.01 9.06 6.95
N LYS A 173 -18.96 8.19 6.62
CA LYS A 173 -20.37 8.55 6.56
C LYS A 173 -20.96 8.66 7.97
N GLU A 174 -22.07 9.38 8.09
CA GLU A 174 -22.80 9.52 9.36
C GLU A 174 -23.15 8.17 10.00
N ASP A 175 -23.55 7.18 9.18
CA ASP A 175 -23.87 5.83 9.64
C ASP A 175 -22.64 4.97 9.99
N GLU A 176 -21.43 5.44 9.65
CA GLU A 176 -20.14 4.82 9.98
C GLU A 176 -19.50 5.44 11.23
N MET A 177 -19.84 6.70 11.56
CA MET A 177 -19.29 7.42 12.70
C MET A 177 -19.55 6.72 14.05
N LYS A 178 -20.62 5.97 14.19
CA LYS A 178 -20.89 5.17 15.40
C LYS A 178 -19.88 4.02 15.64
N TYR A 179 -19.07 3.67 14.64
CA TYR A 179 -18.00 2.68 14.73
C TYR A 179 -16.60 3.33 14.75
N TYR A 180 -16.52 4.66 14.64
CA TYR A 180 -15.26 5.38 14.69
C TYR A 180 -14.58 5.18 16.05
N VAL A 181 -13.31 4.80 15.99
CA VAL A 181 -12.44 4.63 17.15
C VAL A 181 -11.46 5.82 17.17
N PRO A 182 -11.50 6.67 18.21
CA PRO A 182 -10.54 7.75 18.38
C PRO A 182 -9.10 7.24 18.45
N GLN A 183 -8.14 8.06 18.02
CA GLN A 183 -6.73 7.66 17.96
C GLN A 183 -6.16 7.28 19.33
N GLU A 184 -6.66 7.90 20.40
CA GLU A 184 -6.28 7.64 21.79
C GLU A 184 -6.62 6.21 22.23
N MET A 185 -7.62 5.60 21.57
CA MET A 185 -8.12 4.26 21.86
C MET A 185 -7.41 3.17 21.04
N VAL A 186 -6.43 3.52 20.19
CA VAL A 186 -5.71 2.56 19.35
C VAL A 186 -5.06 1.44 20.18
N HIS A 187 -4.40 1.80 21.29
CA HIS A 187 -3.74 0.84 22.18
C HIS A 187 -4.71 -0.07 22.95
N GLU A 188 -6.00 0.27 22.98
CA GLU A 188 -7.05 -0.58 23.56
C GLU A 188 -7.72 -1.44 22.49
N LYS A 189 -8.10 -0.83 21.35
CA LYS A 189 -8.95 -1.49 20.34
C LYS A 189 -8.18 -2.40 19.40
N VAL A 190 -6.93 -2.10 19.06
CA VAL A 190 -6.12 -2.99 18.20
C VAL A 190 -5.86 -4.34 18.88
N PRO A 191 -5.47 -4.41 20.17
CA PRO A 191 -5.35 -5.68 20.89
C PRO A 191 -6.66 -6.45 21.10
N GLU A 192 -7.84 -5.84 20.94
CA GLU A 192 -9.13 -6.56 21.01
C GLU A 192 -9.44 -7.31 19.71
N ALA A 193 -8.93 -6.85 18.57
CA ALA A 193 -9.30 -7.34 17.24
C ALA A 193 -8.87 -8.80 16.99
N ASP A 194 -9.79 -9.63 16.52
CA ASP A 194 -9.51 -10.97 15.96
C ASP A 194 -9.02 -10.89 14.51
N LEU A 195 -9.41 -9.83 13.80
CA LEU A 195 -8.98 -9.54 12.44
C LEU A 195 -8.73 -8.03 12.28
N LEU A 196 -7.54 -7.71 11.77
CA LEU A 196 -7.18 -6.37 11.30
C LEU A 196 -7.28 -6.33 9.77
N ILE A 197 -8.05 -5.37 9.24
CA ILE A 197 -8.07 -5.03 7.82
C ILE A 197 -7.40 -3.67 7.67
N ILE A 198 -6.16 -3.66 7.17
CA ILE A 198 -5.29 -2.49 7.22
C ILE A 198 -5.08 -1.92 5.82
N THR A 199 -5.30 -0.62 5.62
CA THR A 199 -4.95 0.04 4.36
C THR A 199 -3.44 0.01 4.11
N GLY A 200 -3.03 -0.21 2.86
CA GLY A 200 -1.63 -0.10 2.43
C GLY A 200 -1.06 1.31 2.58
N THR A 201 -1.90 2.34 2.74
CA THR A 201 -1.43 3.73 3.00
C THR A 201 -0.71 3.88 4.33
N THR A 202 -0.84 2.91 5.24
CA THR A 202 -0.04 2.82 6.47
C THR A 202 1.48 2.72 6.20
N LEU A 203 1.86 2.24 5.01
CA LEU A 203 3.25 2.28 4.53
C LEU A 203 3.72 3.69 4.17
N ILE A 204 2.83 4.64 3.88
CA ILE A 204 3.21 6.01 3.51
C ILE A 204 3.48 6.85 4.76
N ASN A 205 2.74 6.61 5.84
CA ASN A 205 2.84 7.40 7.07
C ASN A 205 3.53 6.66 8.22
N ASP A 206 4.25 5.57 7.94
CA ASP A 206 5.06 4.83 8.92
C ASP A 206 4.27 4.27 10.13
N THR A 207 3.01 3.86 9.92
CA THR A 207 2.14 3.35 11.01
C THR A 207 1.92 1.84 11.00
N LEU A 208 2.29 1.14 9.92
CA LEU A 208 1.96 -0.29 9.76
C LEU A 208 2.64 -1.16 10.82
N GLU A 209 3.95 -1.00 11.03
CA GLU A 209 4.71 -1.82 11.97
C GLU A 209 4.20 -1.68 13.41
N GLY A 210 3.87 -0.44 13.82
CA GLY A 210 3.28 -0.18 15.14
C GLY A 210 1.91 -0.86 15.32
N LEU A 211 1.04 -0.79 14.31
CA LEU A 211 -0.26 -1.47 14.32
C LEU A 211 -0.12 -2.99 14.43
N LEU A 212 0.81 -3.57 13.66
CA LEU A 212 1.08 -5.02 13.70
C LEU A 212 1.67 -5.46 15.04
N ALA A 213 2.51 -4.62 15.67
CA ALA A 213 3.11 -4.92 16.97
C ALA A 213 2.07 -4.92 18.12
N MET A 214 0.99 -4.15 18.00
CA MET A 214 -0.10 -4.11 18.99
C MET A 214 -1.10 -5.27 18.85
N ARG A 215 -1.07 -6.00 17.73
CA ARG A 215 -2.01 -7.08 17.45
C ARG A 215 -1.89 -8.19 18.50
N LYS A 216 -3.03 -8.68 19.01
CA LYS A 216 -3.03 -9.82 19.92
C LYS A 216 -2.51 -11.11 19.25
N PRO A 217 -1.88 -12.03 19.99
CA PRO A 217 -1.50 -13.34 19.48
C PRO A 217 -2.68 -14.10 18.87
N GLY A 218 -2.47 -14.72 17.72
CA GLY A 218 -3.50 -15.50 17.01
C GLY A 218 -4.50 -14.69 16.19
N ALA A 219 -4.51 -13.35 16.29
CA ALA A 219 -5.33 -12.53 15.41
C ALA A 219 -4.75 -12.50 13.98
N HIS A 220 -5.65 -12.45 12.99
CA HIS A 220 -5.27 -12.31 11.60
C HIS A 220 -5.09 -10.83 11.24
N ALA A 221 -4.18 -10.56 10.30
CA ALA A 221 -3.99 -9.23 9.74
C ALA A 221 -3.87 -9.33 8.23
N ILE A 222 -4.65 -8.53 7.52
CA ILE A 222 -4.52 -8.37 6.07
C ILE A 222 -4.21 -6.92 5.74
N VAL A 223 -3.37 -6.69 4.74
CA VAL A 223 -3.06 -5.34 4.24
C VAL A 223 -3.60 -5.20 2.83
N VAL A 224 -4.44 -4.21 2.59
CA VAL A 224 -5.19 -4.05 1.35
C VAL A 224 -5.01 -2.67 0.72
N GLY A 225 -5.02 -2.64 -0.60
CA GLY A 225 -4.95 -1.44 -1.42
C GLY A 225 -3.71 -1.42 -2.33
N PRO A 226 -3.76 -0.66 -3.44
CA PRO A 226 -2.68 -0.62 -4.44
C PRO A 226 -1.28 -0.31 -3.91
N THR A 227 -1.20 0.44 -2.80
CA THR A 227 0.07 0.79 -2.13
C THR A 227 0.84 -0.43 -1.62
N ALA A 228 0.16 -1.54 -1.28
CA ALA A 228 0.76 -2.76 -0.74
C ALA A 228 0.82 -3.88 -1.80
N SER A 229 1.48 -3.61 -2.94
CA SER A 229 1.59 -4.54 -4.08
C SER A 229 3.02 -5.05 -4.33
N MET A 230 3.90 -4.85 -3.35
CA MET A 230 5.32 -5.23 -3.38
C MET A 230 5.53 -6.69 -2.93
N LEU A 231 6.79 -7.14 -2.86
CA LEU A 231 7.12 -8.47 -2.35
C LEU A 231 6.59 -8.64 -0.90
N PRO A 232 5.99 -9.80 -0.57
CA PRO A 232 5.25 -9.96 0.68
C PRO A 232 6.12 -10.40 1.88
N ASP A 233 7.37 -10.78 1.65
CA ASP A 233 8.23 -11.45 2.63
C ASP A 233 8.35 -10.67 3.95
N ALA A 234 8.51 -9.34 3.89
CA ALA A 234 8.61 -8.49 5.06
C ALA A 234 7.28 -8.38 5.84
N PHE A 235 6.13 -8.48 5.15
CA PHE A 235 4.82 -8.50 5.78
C PHE A 235 4.58 -9.84 6.48
N PHE A 236 4.93 -10.94 5.82
CA PHE A 236 4.74 -12.29 6.36
C PHE A 236 5.63 -12.58 7.57
N ARG A 237 6.83 -12.01 7.63
CA ARG A 237 7.66 -12.03 8.85
C ARG A 237 6.99 -11.36 10.06
N ARG A 238 6.02 -10.48 9.83
CA ARG A 238 5.20 -9.82 10.84
C ARG A 238 3.80 -10.45 10.95
N ASP A 239 3.68 -11.71 10.51
CA ASP A 239 2.46 -12.52 10.52
C ASP A 239 1.26 -11.87 9.82
N VAL A 240 1.49 -10.99 8.85
CA VAL A 240 0.43 -10.61 7.92
C VAL A 240 0.05 -11.86 7.14
N THR A 241 -1.24 -12.18 7.09
CA THR A 241 -1.69 -13.44 6.50
C THR A 241 -2.02 -13.30 5.01
N MET A 242 -2.28 -12.08 4.56
CA MET A 242 -2.68 -11.80 3.18
C MET A 242 -2.40 -10.34 2.80
N LEU A 243 -1.93 -10.14 1.57
CA LEU A 243 -1.93 -8.83 0.91
C LEU A 243 -3.01 -8.80 -0.18
N GLY A 244 -3.80 -7.73 -0.21
CA GLY A 244 -4.74 -7.43 -1.28
C GLY A 244 -4.26 -6.22 -2.09
N GLY A 245 -3.42 -6.45 -3.10
CA GLY A 245 -2.80 -5.41 -3.90
C GLY A 245 -3.43 -5.26 -5.28
N VAL A 246 -2.67 -4.63 -6.18
CA VAL A 246 -2.95 -4.62 -7.62
C VAL A 246 -1.67 -4.82 -8.43
N THR A 247 -1.80 -5.50 -9.56
CA THR A 247 -0.72 -5.61 -10.56
C THR A 247 -1.10 -4.81 -11.79
N VAL A 248 -0.25 -3.87 -12.18
CA VAL A 248 -0.44 -3.08 -13.40
C VAL A 248 -0.11 -3.97 -14.60
N THR A 249 -1.11 -4.17 -15.47
CA THR A 249 -1.02 -4.97 -16.69
C THR A 249 -0.87 -4.12 -17.95
N ASP A 250 -1.27 -2.84 -17.89
CA ASP A 250 -1.09 -1.84 -18.94
C ASP A 250 -0.73 -0.49 -18.31
N ALA A 251 0.57 -0.20 -18.22
CA ALA A 251 1.07 0.98 -17.54
C ALA A 251 0.69 2.28 -18.26
N ASP A 252 0.70 2.31 -19.60
CA ASP A 252 0.40 3.54 -20.34
C ASP A 252 -1.06 3.94 -20.15
N ARG A 253 -1.99 2.99 -20.31
CA ARG A 253 -3.41 3.22 -20.07
C ARG A 253 -3.70 3.69 -18.65
N VAL A 254 -3.10 3.03 -17.65
CA VAL A 254 -3.30 3.40 -16.24
C VAL A 254 -2.77 4.81 -15.98
N LEU A 255 -1.60 5.16 -16.50
CA LEU A 255 -1.01 6.49 -16.31
C LEU A 255 -1.79 7.60 -17.02
N ASP A 256 -2.40 7.33 -18.16
CA ASP A 256 -3.31 8.27 -18.83
C ASP A 256 -4.55 8.55 -17.98
N VAL A 257 -5.19 7.50 -17.46
CA VAL A 257 -6.34 7.64 -16.56
C VAL A 257 -5.98 8.42 -15.29
N ILE A 258 -4.81 8.17 -14.70
CA ILE A 258 -4.34 8.91 -13.52
C ILE A 258 -4.11 10.40 -13.86
N ALA A 259 -3.58 10.71 -15.05
CA ALA A 259 -3.35 12.08 -15.49
C ALA A 259 -4.67 12.86 -15.65
N GLU A 260 -5.77 12.16 -15.92
CA GLU A 260 -7.13 12.69 -16.00
C GLU A 260 -7.85 12.68 -14.63
N ALA A 261 -7.11 12.59 -13.53
CA ALA A 261 -7.62 12.49 -12.16
C ALA A 261 -8.49 11.24 -11.88
N GLY A 262 -8.32 10.20 -12.70
CA GLY A 262 -8.97 8.92 -12.50
C GLY A 262 -8.51 8.20 -11.24
N SER A 263 -9.42 7.41 -10.69
CA SER A 263 -9.23 6.53 -9.53
C SER A 263 -9.32 5.04 -9.92
N GLY A 264 -9.13 4.14 -8.95
CA GLY A 264 -9.18 2.69 -9.16
C GLY A 264 -10.45 2.19 -9.86
N TYR A 265 -11.61 2.84 -9.67
CA TYR A 265 -12.85 2.52 -10.38
C TYR A 265 -12.72 2.62 -11.92
N HIS A 266 -11.80 3.44 -12.42
CA HIS A 266 -11.61 3.70 -13.83
C HIS A 266 -10.66 2.69 -14.49
N PHE A 267 -9.68 2.14 -13.76
CA PHE A 267 -8.62 1.29 -14.32
C PHE A 267 -8.52 -0.12 -13.73
N PHE A 268 -9.22 -0.45 -12.64
CA PHE A 268 -9.31 -1.84 -12.17
C PHE A 268 -10.05 -2.71 -13.19
N GLY A 269 -9.49 -3.88 -13.50
CA GLY A 269 -9.92 -4.77 -14.59
C GLY A 269 -9.68 -4.18 -16.00
N ARG A 270 -9.01 -3.04 -16.09
CA ARG A 270 -8.80 -2.23 -17.31
C ARG A 270 -7.40 -1.62 -17.31
N GLY A 271 -6.38 -2.45 -17.10
CA GLY A 271 -4.97 -2.07 -17.06
C GLY A 271 -4.31 -2.23 -15.68
N ALA A 272 -5.10 -2.45 -14.63
CA ALA A 272 -4.60 -3.00 -13.37
C ALA A 272 -5.55 -4.07 -12.85
N GLU A 273 -5.01 -5.24 -12.52
CA GLU A 273 -5.76 -6.37 -11.97
C GLU A 273 -5.61 -6.40 -10.45
N ARG A 274 -6.68 -6.71 -9.73
CA ARG A 274 -6.58 -6.99 -8.29
C ARG A 274 -5.78 -8.27 -8.09
N VAL A 275 -5.02 -8.32 -7.01
CA VAL A 275 -4.21 -9.49 -6.68
C VAL A 275 -4.30 -9.81 -5.20
N VAL A 276 -4.43 -11.10 -4.90
CA VAL A 276 -4.25 -11.63 -3.55
C VAL A 276 -2.90 -12.32 -3.47
N ILE A 277 -2.12 -11.97 -2.46
CA ILE A 277 -0.85 -12.63 -2.15
C ILE A 277 -0.99 -13.27 -0.77
N GLU A 278 -0.84 -14.59 -0.68
CA GLU A 278 -1.02 -15.33 0.57
C GLU A 278 0.08 -16.35 0.77
N ALA A 279 0.57 -16.48 2.01
CA ALA A 279 1.59 -17.46 2.35
C ALA A 279 1.06 -18.88 2.12
N VAL A 280 1.87 -19.74 1.49
CA VAL A 280 1.63 -21.18 1.41
C VAL A 280 1.88 -21.73 2.81
N ARG A 281 0.84 -22.25 3.46
CA ARG A 281 0.92 -22.88 4.79
C ARG A 281 1.05 -24.39 4.65
#